data_AF-A0A1B2U6X5-F1
#
_entry.id   AF-A0A1B2U6X5-F1
#
_cell.length_a   1.000
_cell.length_b   1.000
_cell.length_c   1.000
_cell.angle_alpha   90.00
_cell.angle_beta   90.00
_cell.angle_gamma   90.00
#
_symmetry.space_group_name_H-M   'P 1'
#
loop_
_entity.id
_entity.type
_entity.pdbx_description
1 polymer ?
#
loop_
_entity_poly.entity_id
_entity_poly.type
_entity_poly.pdbx_seq_one_letter_code
_entity_poly.pdbx_strand_id
1 'polypeptide(L)'
;MLAYHQAAVELEHTFGDFVKEDVVDGVSVSYEFWDSSGSSEYDNIRPLIYPRTNVLLIAFSICDPQSLESVATKWLPELAAKYDQSILTKLPIILVGCKSDTRPQSLDINPSILQPDQGKALAAQIGACAYIECSSHTKEGVQRVYESALRAGMKPGFEGLPVPTNSKSRNNTSSGRNAIDLRDVGRKIKNVIWGGGWFHRSKP
;
A
#
# COMPACT_ATOMS: atom_id res chain seq x y z
N MET A 1 6.78 11.90 -20.40
CA MET A 1 5.41 12.42 -20.21
C MET A 1 4.31 11.47 -20.69
N LEU A 2 4.49 10.70 -21.77
CA LEU A 2 3.49 9.71 -22.23
C LEU A 2 3.38 8.45 -21.34
N ALA A 3 4.45 8.04 -20.66
CA ALA A 3 4.44 6.87 -19.76
C ALA A 3 3.61 7.05 -18.47
N TYR A 4 3.42 8.29 -17.99
CA TYR A 4 2.64 8.58 -16.78
C TYR A 4 1.12 8.58 -17.03
N HIS A 5 0.71 9.03 -18.22
CA HIS A 5 -0.69 8.94 -18.64
C HIS A 5 -1.07 7.48 -18.85
N GLN A 6 -0.15 6.68 -19.41
CA GLN A 6 -0.28 5.23 -19.49
C GLN A 6 -0.37 4.58 -18.10
N ALA A 7 0.47 4.98 -17.13
CA ALA A 7 0.44 4.37 -15.80
C ALA A 7 -0.82 4.67 -14.98
N ALA A 8 -1.42 5.84 -15.15
CA ALA A 8 -2.68 6.22 -14.50
C ALA A 8 -3.91 5.59 -15.18
N VAL A 9 -3.84 5.33 -16.49
CA VAL A 9 -4.90 4.66 -17.28
C VAL A 9 -4.78 3.12 -17.19
N GLU A 10 -3.59 2.56 -17.05
CA GLU A 10 -3.36 1.11 -16.86
C GLU A 10 -3.73 0.61 -15.46
N LEU A 11 -3.81 1.50 -14.47
CA LEU A 11 -4.38 1.16 -13.16
C LEU A 11 -5.91 1.02 -13.21
N GLU A 12 -6.57 1.45 -14.29
CA GLU A 12 -8.04 1.37 -14.41
C GLU A 12 -8.54 -0.01 -14.88
N HIS A 13 -7.66 -0.91 -15.35
CA HIS A 13 -8.08 -2.20 -15.87
C HIS A 13 -7.17 -3.35 -15.42
N THR A 14 -7.80 -4.28 -14.70
CA THR A 14 -7.35 -5.64 -14.33
C THR A 14 -6.53 -5.76 -13.05
N PHE A 15 -6.95 -6.67 -12.17
CA PHE A 15 -6.17 -7.17 -11.05
C PHE A 15 -4.76 -7.56 -11.51
N GLY A 16 -3.78 -7.35 -10.62
CA GLY A 16 -2.36 -7.27 -10.91
C GLY A 16 -1.81 -8.28 -11.90
N ASP A 17 -1.10 -7.76 -12.90
CA ASP A 17 -0.03 -8.45 -13.64
C ASP A 17 0.87 -7.48 -14.45
N PHE A 18 0.83 -6.16 -14.17
CA PHE A 18 1.70 -5.19 -14.85
C PHE A 18 2.93 -4.86 -13.98
N VAL A 19 3.97 -5.67 -14.15
CA VAL A 19 5.29 -5.39 -13.60
C VAL A 19 5.88 -4.17 -14.32
N LYS A 20 6.28 -3.16 -13.55
CA LYS A 20 6.94 -1.95 -14.04
C LYS A 20 8.37 -1.90 -13.55
N GLU A 21 9.20 -1.14 -14.25
CA GLU A 21 10.59 -0.90 -13.89
C GLU A 21 10.83 0.60 -13.75
N ASP A 22 11.63 0.99 -12.76
CA ASP A 22 12.03 2.37 -12.51
C ASP A 22 13.40 2.42 -11.83
N VAL A 23 14.01 3.60 -11.76
CA VAL A 23 15.25 3.83 -11.02
C VAL A 23 14.97 4.73 -9.83
N VAL A 24 15.10 4.20 -8.62
CA VAL A 24 14.88 4.95 -7.38
C VAL A 24 16.18 5.00 -6.60
N ASP A 25 16.62 6.22 -6.27
CA ASP A 25 17.88 6.46 -5.55
C ASP A 25 19.10 5.76 -6.19
N GLY A 26 19.12 5.68 -7.54
CA GLY A 26 20.18 5.04 -8.32
C GLY A 26 20.07 3.51 -8.44
N VAL A 27 19.02 2.90 -7.89
CA VAL A 27 18.79 1.45 -7.92
C VAL A 27 17.64 1.12 -8.85
N SER A 28 17.87 0.20 -9.81
CA SER A 28 16.80 -0.36 -10.64
C SER A 28 15.85 -1.21 -9.81
N VAL A 29 14.58 -0.87 -9.83
CA VAL A 29 13.51 -1.56 -9.10
C VAL A 29 12.44 -2.03 -10.07
N SER A 30 11.99 -3.27 -9.86
CA SER A 30 10.83 -3.85 -10.51
C SER A 30 9.69 -3.87 -9.50
N TYR A 31 8.50 -3.40 -9.86
CA TYR A 31 7.41 -3.31 -8.90
C TYR A 31 6.04 -3.57 -9.52
N GLU A 32 5.10 -3.90 -8.65
CA GLU A 32 3.70 -4.10 -8.96
C GLU A 32 2.81 -3.45 -7.88
N PHE A 33 1.67 -2.91 -8.30
CA PHE A 33 0.64 -2.41 -7.41
C PHE A 33 -0.58 -3.30 -7.52
N TRP A 34 -1.04 -3.79 -6.38
CA TRP A 34 -2.26 -4.56 -6.23
C TRP A 34 -3.30 -3.72 -5.52
N ASP A 35 -4.37 -3.37 -6.23
CA ASP A 35 -5.53 -2.72 -5.63
C ASP A 35 -6.55 -3.77 -5.18
N SER A 36 -7.26 -3.48 -4.10
CA SER A 36 -8.41 -4.28 -3.71
C SER A 36 -9.55 -3.43 -3.14
N SER A 37 -10.76 -3.89 -3.43
CA SER A 37 -11.97 -3.31 -2.88
C SER A 37 -11.99 -3.37 -1.35
N GLY A 38 -12.41 -2.27 -0.73
CA GLY A 38 -12.69 -2.18 0.71
C GLY A 38 -14.05 -2.74 1.12
N SER A 39 -14.88 -3.14 0.15
CA SER A 39 -16.22 -3.67 0.39
C SER A 39 -16.17 -5.01 1.12
N SER A 40 -17.10 -5.25 2.05
CA SER A 40 -17.14 -6.46 2.88
C SER A 40 -17.33 -7.75 2.07
N GLU A 41 -17.92 -7.66 0.88
CA GLU A 41 -18.10 -8.78 -0.05
C GLU A 41 -16.75 -9.38 -0.47
N TYR A 42 -15.66 -8.62 -0.38
CA TYR A 42 -14.32 -9.06 -0.74
C TYR A 42 -13.48 -9.50 0.47
N ASP A 43 -14.00 -9.48 1.69
CA ASP A 43 -13.23 -9.78 2.92
C ASP A 43 -12.61 -11.20 2.91
N ASN A 44 -13.24 -12.16 2.21
CA ASN A 44 -12.70 -13.52 2.08
C ASN A 44 -11.65 -13.66 0.95
N ILE A 45 -11.63 -12.73 0.00
CA ILE A 45 -10.78 -12.80 -1.20
C ILE A 45 -9.55 -11.91 -1.03
N ARG A 46 -9.69 -10.75 -0.37
CA ARG A 46 -8.60 -9.80 -0.12
C ARG A 46 -7.37 -10.44 0.55
N PRO A 47 -7.52 -11.35 1.53
CA PRO A 47 -6.36 -12.01 2.13
C PRO A 47 -5.52 -12.85 1.15
N LEU A 48 -6.08 -13.25 0.01
CA LEU A 48 -5.38 -14.03 -1.00
C LEU A 48 -4.32 -13.21 -1.76
N ILE A 49 -4.41 -11.88 -1.75
CA ILE A 49 -3.46 -11.00 -2.44
C ILE A 49 -2.30 -10.54 -1.55
N TYR A 50 -2.34 -10.71 -0.23
CA TYR A 50 -1.26 -10.27 0.68
C TYR A 50 0.05 -11.02 0.59
N PRO A 51 0.11 -12.33 0.27
CA PRO A 51 1.39 -13.02 0.16
C PRO A 51 2.37 -12.29 -0.76
N ARG A 52 3.62 -12.22 -0.32
CA ARG A 52 4.76 -11.53 -0.97
C ARG A 52 4.68 -10.00 -0.97
N THR A 53 3.72 -9.39 -0.29
CA THR A 53 3.64 -7.92 -0.17
C THR A 53 4.86 -7.39 0.56
N ASN A 54 5.58 -6.47 -0.06
CA ASN A 54 6.75 -5.80 0.51
C ASN A 54 6.39 -4.51 1.22
N VAL A 55 5.32 -3.81 0.79
CA VAL A 55 4.86 -2.54 1.37
C VAL A 55 3.34 -2.50 1.35
N LEU A 56 2.76 -1.97 2.42
CA LEU A 56 1.33 -1.77 2.53
C LEU A 56 0.98 -0.29 2.36
N LEU A 57 0.09 0.01 1.42
CA LEU A 57 -0.53 1.32 1.27
C LEU A 57 -1.94 1.26 1.84
N ILE A 58 -2.14 1.82 3.03
CA ILE A 58 -3.48 1.93 3.59
C ILE A 58 -3.98 3.34 3.30
N ALA A 59 -5.07 3.46 2.54
CA ALA A 59 -5.68 4.73 2.23
C ALA A 59 -7.03 4.92 2.91
N PHE A 60 -7.35 6.18 3.15
CA PHE A 60 -8.64 6.65 3.65
C PHE A 60 -9.02 7.92 2.89
N SER A 61 -10.29 8.32 2.95
CA SER A 61 -10.77 9.55 2.31
C SER A 61 -10.83 10.69 3.33
N ILE A 62 -10.23 11.83 3.02
CA ILE A 62 -10.19 13.00 3.92
C ILE A 62 -11.59 13.52 4.28
N CYS A 63 -12.55 13.38 3.38
CA CYS A 63 -13.94 13.76 3.61
C CYS A 63 -14.78 12.67 4.32
N ASP A 64 -14.19 11.54 4.70
CA ASP A 64 -14.89 10.42 5.35
C ASP A 64 -14.11 9.93 6.59
N PRO A 65 -14.42 10.46 7.78
CA PRO A 65 -13.81 10.03 9.05
C PRO A 65 -13.90 8.54 9.35
N GLN A 66 -14.99 7.87 8.92
CA GLN A 66 -15.16 6.43 9.16
C GLN A 66 -14.12 5.61 8.39
N SER A 67 -13.71 6.09 7.22
CA SER A 67 -12.64 5.45 6.46
C SER A 67 -11.27 5.52 7.16
N LEU A 68 -10.99 6.58 7.94
CA LEU A 68 -9.79 6.68 8.76
C LEU A 68 -9.88 5.72 9.96
N GLU A 69 -11.03 5.67 10.62
CA GLU A 69 -11.27 4.75 11.74
C GLU A 69 -11.10 3.28 11.31
N SER A 70 -11.58 2.93 10.11
CA SER A 70 -11.48 1.60 9.51
C SER A 70 -10.06 1.07 9.40
N VAL A 71 -9.04 1.94 9.38
CA VAL A 71 -7.63 1.53 9.42
C VAL A 71 -7.32 0.74 10.68
N ALA A 72 -7.72 1.26 11.83
CA ALA A 72 -7.46 0.63 13.12
C ALA A 72 -8.47 -0.48 13.45
N THR A 73 -9.70 -0.37 12.97
CA THR A 73 -10.79 -1.28 13.34
C THR A 73 -11.00 -2.45 12.37
N LYS A 74 -10.54 -2.33 11.12
CA LYS A 74 -10.71 -3.35 10.07
C LYS A 74 -9.38 -3.78 9.45
N TRP A 75 -8.64 -2.86 8.85
CA TRP A 75 -7.48 -3.20 7.99
C TRP A 75 -6.32 -3.82 8.75
N LEU A 76 -5.91 -3.21 9.88
CA LEU A 76 -4.85 -3.77 10.70
C LEU A 76 -5.26 -5.07 11.40
N PRO A 77 -6.46 -5.19 12.00
CA PRO A 77 -6.95 -6.45 12.55
C PRO A 77 -7.02 -7.59 11.52
N GLU A 78 -7.39 -7.30 10.26
CA GLU A 78 -7.44 -8.30 9.19
C GLU A 78 -6.06 -8.89 8.90
N LEU A 79 -5.01 -8.05 8.87
CA LEU A 79 -3.62 -8.51 8.73
C LEU A 79 -3.14 -9.28 9.96
N ALA A 80 -3.47 -8.79 11.16
CA ALA A 80 -3.14 -9.43 12.43
C ALA A 80 -3.79 -10.81 12.59
N ALA A 81 -4.95 -11.05 11.96
CA ALA A 81 -5.59 -12.36 11.93
C ALA A 81 -4.87 -13.38 11.03
N LYS A 82 -3.93 -12.94 10.18
CA LYS A 82 -3.25 -13.79 9.18
C LYS A 82 -1.75 -13.93 9.41
N TYR A 83 -1.11 -12.93 10.01
CA TYR A 83 0.33 -12.86 10.12
C TYR A 83 0.77 -12.59 11.56
N ASP A 84 1.89 -13.19 11.94
CA ASP A 84 2.50 -12.97 13.25
C ASP A 84 2.89 -11.50 13.45
N GLN A 85 2.72 -10.99 14.66
CA GLN A 85 3.03 -9.60 15.01
C GLN A 85 4.50 -9.23 14.72
N SER A 86 5.44 -10.18 14.87
CA SER A 86 6.87 -9.96 14.59
C SER A 86 7.16 -9.72 13.10
N ILE A 87 6.28 -10.20 12.21
CA ILE A 87 6.32 -9.95 10.77
C ILE A 87 5.67 -8.60 10.47
N LEU A 88 4.51 -8.34 11.06
CA LEU A 88 3.76 -7.09 10.84
C LEU A 88 4.54 -5.85 11.31
N THR A 89 5.30 -5.93 12.40
CA THR A 89 6.18 -4.83 12.84
C THR A 89 7.31 -4.52 11.85
N LYS A 90 7.65 -5.46 10.96
CA LYS A 90 8.65 -5.26 9.90
C LYS A 90 8.05 -4.80 8.58
N LEU A 91 6.75 -5.03 8.36
CA LEU A 91 6.04 -4.63 7.15
C LEU A 91 5.96 -3.10 7.10
N PRO A 92 6.60 -2.43 6.11
CA PRO A 92 6.46 -0.99 5.93
C PRO A 92 5.02 -0.64 5.56
N ILE A 93 4.43 0.29 6.32
CA ILE A 93 3.09 0.83 6.07
C ILE A 93 3.23 2.29 5.67
N ILE A 94 2.51 2.70 4.63
CA ILE A 94 2.30 4.11 4.29
C ILE A 94 0.81 4.40 4.41
N LEU A 95 0.47 5.38 5.25
CA LEU A 95 -0.88 5.86 5.39
C LEU A 95 -1.14 6.95 4.35
N VAL A 96 -2.23 6.84 3.59
CA VAL A 96 -2.55 7.74 2.48
C VAL A 96 -3.90 8.43 2.72
N GLY A 97 -3.90 9.75 2.82
CA GLY A 97 -5.12 10.55 2.86
C GLY A 97 -5.54 10.97 1.45
N CYS A 98 -6.53 10.29 0.87
CA CYS A 98 -7.03 10.58 -0.47
C CYS A 98 -8.03 11.75 -0.49
N LYS A 99 -8.25 12.30 -1.69
CA LYS A 99 -9.19 13.38 -1.97
C LYS A 99 -8.88 14.66 -1.19
N SER A 100 -7.61 14.99 -1.03
CA SER A 100 -7.17 16.22 -0.34
C SER A 100 -7.71 17.50 -0.95
N ASP A 101 -8.03 17.50 -2.25
CA ASP A 101 -8.71 18.60 -2.95
C ASP A 101 -10.11 18.90 -2.39
N THR A 102 -10.73 17.97 -1.67
CA THR A 102 -12.04 18.17 -1.04
C THR A 102 -11.97 18.94 0.27
N ARG A 103 -10.77 19.18 0.82
CA ARG A 103 -10.60 19.95 2.05
C ARG A 103 -10.85 21.44 1.75
N PRO A 104 -11.90 22.05 2.33
CA PRO A 104 -12.18 23.47 2.12
C PRO A 104 -11.09 24.33 2.74
N GLN A 105 -10.86 25.51 2.16
CA GLN A 105 -9.91 26.50 2.71
C GLN A 105 -10.40 27.12 4.03
N SER A 106 -11.72 27.10 4.28
CA SER A 106 -12.30 27.48 5.57
C SER A 106 -12.90 26.25 6.27
N LEU A 107 -12.54 26.09 7.54
CA LEU A 107 -13.00 25.00 8.40
C LEU A 107 -14.48 25.09 8.77
N ASP A 108 -15.10 26.26 8.59
CA ASP A 108 -16.50 26.51 8.97
C ASP A 108 -17.52 25.75 8.09
N ILE A 109 -17.07 25.19 6.96
CA ILE A 109 -17.93 24.62 5.92
C ILE A 109 -18.27 23.15 6.18
N ASN A 110 -17.34 22.38 6.76
CA ASN A 110 -17.58 20.98 7.12
C ASN A 110 -16.70 20.56 8.30
N PRO A 111 -17.23 20.58 9.53
CA PRO A 111 -16.44 20.28 10.73
C PRO A 111 -16.01 18.81 10.81
N SER A 112 -16.62 17.93 10.02
CA SER A 112 -16.28 16.50 9.97
C SER A 112 -15.10 16.20 9.05
N ILE A 113 -14.59 17.18 8.29
CA ILE A 113 -13.42 16.94 7.42
C ILE A 113 -12.17 16.70 8.26
N LEU A 114 -11.49 15.60 7.95
CA LEU A 114 -10.25 15.24 8.62
C LEU A 114 -9.19 16.29 8.36
N GLN A 115 -8.54 16.72 9.43
CA GLN A 115 -7.37 17.58 9.40
C GLN A 115 -6.09 16.75 9.27
N PRO A 116 -4.99 17.32 8.72
CA PRO A 116 -3.77 16.55 8.50
C PRO A 116 -3.22 15.94 9.79
N ASP A 117 -3.41 16.62 10.93
CA ASP A 117 -2.89 16.14 12.22
C ASP A 117 -3.58 14.86 12.71
N GLN A 118 -4.84 14.61 12.31
CA GLN A 118 -5.52 13.35 12.62
C GLN A 118 -4.90 12.18 11.86
N GLY A 119 -4.56 12.37 10.58
CA GLY A 119 -3.85 11.38 9.79
C GLY A 119 -2.42 11.14 10.30
N LYS A 120 -1.69 12.20 10.66
CA LYS A 120 -0.36 12.10 11.28
C LYS A 120 -0.39 11.34 12.60
N ALA A 121 -1.38 11.64 13.45
CA ALA A 121 -1.54 10.97 14.74
C ALA A 121 -1.77 9.46 14.57
N LEU A 122 -2.67 9.08 13.66
CA LEU A 122 -2.90 7.66 13.35
C LEU A 122 -1.64 7.00 12.76
N ALA A 123 -0.96 7.66 11.82
CA ALA A 123 0.27 7.15 11.23
C ALA A 123 1.34 6.86 12.29
N ALA A 124 1.51 7.75 13.26
CA ALA A 124 2.40 7.53 14.40
C ALA A 124 1.93 6.35 15.26
N GLN A 125 0.62 6.27 15.56
CA GLN A 125 0.05 5.19 16.37
C GLN A 125 0.27 3.81 15.76
N ILE A 126 0.16 3.66 14.43
CA ILE A 126 0.26 2.38 13.74
C ILE A 126 1.69 2.05 13.29
N GLY A 127 2.67 2.92 13.58
CA GLY A 127 4.05 2.74 13.14
C GLY A 127 4.25 2.89 11.63
N ALA A 128 3.41 3.68 10.95
CA ALA A 128 3.56 3.94 9.53
C ALA A 128 4.89 4.68 9.25
N CYS A 129 5.56 4.29 8.17
CA CYS A 129 6.79 4.91 7.69
C CYS A 129 6.57 6.33 7.17
N ALA A 130 5.36 6.62 6.69
CA ALA A 130 4.96 7.93 6.19
C ALA A 130 3.45 8.11 6.25
N TYR A 131 3.03 9.37 6.37
CA TYR A 131 1.68 9.83 6.08
C TYR A 131 1.73 10.82 4.92
N ILE A 132 0.94 10.58 3.88
CA ILE A 132 0.93 11.42 2.68
C ILE A 132 -0.52 11.67 2.28
N GLU A 133 -0.89 12.94 2.17
CA GLU A 133 -2.14 13.34 1.54
C GLU A 133 -1.93 13.49 0.02
N CYS A 134 -2.93 13.06 -0.75
CA CYS A 134 -2.90 13.14 -2.20
C CYS A 134 -4.28 13.45 -2.79
N SER A 135 -4.29 13.90 -4.04
CA SER A 135 -5.47 14.05 -4.86
C SER A 135 -5.21 13.40 -6.22
N SER A 136 -5.99 12.39 -6.55
CA SER A 136 -5.95 11.81 -7.90
C SER A 136 -6.54 12.76 -8.95
N HIS A 137 -7.35 13.74 -8.52
CA HIS A 137 -7.93 14.77 -9.40
C HIS A 137 -6.89 15.82 -9.79
N THR A 138 -6.24 16.46 -8.81
CA THR A 138 -5.23 17.50 -9.07
C THR A 138 -3.83 16.95 -9.32
N LYS A 139 -3.64 15.64 -9.10
CA LYS A 139 -2.36 14.91 -9.13
C LYS A 139 -1.40 15.28 -8.00
N GLU A 140 -1.79 16.16 -7.09
CA GLU A 140 -0.97 16.54 -5.94
C GLU A 140 -0.70 15.32 -5.03
N GLY A 141 0.55 15.18 -4.57
CA GLY A 141 0.95 14.15 -3.63
C GLY A 141 1.04 12.72 -4.18
N VAL A 142 0.43 12.41 -5.33
CA VAL A 142 0.41 11.05 -5.92
C VAL A 142 1.82 10.54 -6.18
N GLN A 143 2.69 11.36 -6.78
CA GLN A 143 4.09 10.98 -7.03
C GLN A 143 4.84 10.70 -5.71
N ARG A 144 4.57 11.47 -4.65
CA ARG A 144 5.19 11.23 -3.33
C ARG A 144 4.75 9.89 -2.75
N VAL A 145 3.47 9.52 -2.86
CA VAL A 145 2.98 8.20 -2.43
C VAL A 145 3.74 7.08 -3.13
N TYR A 146 3.83 7.18 -4.47
CA TYR A 146 4.54 6.21 -5.29
C TYR A 146 6.03 6.09 -4.90
N GLU A 147 6.76 7.19 -4.85
CA GLU A 147 8.19 7.16 -4.52
C GLU A 147 8.44 6.69 -3.08
N SER A 148 7.60 7.11 -2.13
CA SER A 148 7.70 6.63 -0.74
C SER A 148 7.46 5.13 -0.64
N ALA A 149 6.54 4.57 -1.44
CA ALA A 149 6.30 3.13 -1.49
C ALA A 149 7.53 2.38 -2.00
N LEU A 150 8.11 2.81 -3.11
CA LEU A 150 9.31 2.18 -3.67
C LEU A 150 10.50 2.28 -2.71
N ARG A 151 10.77 3.47 -2.15
CA ARG A 151 11.83 3.65 -1.14
C ARG A 151 11.61 2.79 0.10
N ALA A 152 10.36 2.63 0.56
CA ALA A 152 10.05 1.76 1.69
C ALA A 152 10.31 0.28 1.37
N GLY A 153 9.96 -0.18 0.18
CA GLY A 153 10.20 -1.56 -0.27
C GLY A 153 11.67 -1.88 -0.53
N MET A 154 12.51 -0.86 -0.72
CA MET A 154 13.96 -1.01 -0.80
C MET A 154 14.67 -1.08 0.56
N LYS A 155 13.99 -0.84 1.68
CA LYS A 155 14.65 -0.94 3.00
C LYS A 155 15.05 -2.38 3.30
N PRO A 156 16.30 -2.64 3.74
CA PRO A 156 16.71 -3.98 4.13
C PRO A 156 15.96 -4.44 5.39
N GLY A 157 15.74 -5.75 5.53
CA GLY A 157 15.16 -6.35 6.75
C GLY A 157 13.73 -6.88 6.62
N PHE A 158 13.08 -6.70 5.46
CA PHE A 158 11.78 -7.30 5.15
C PHE A 158 11.70 -7.74 3.69
N GLU A 159 11.59 -9.05 3.46
CA GLU A 159 11.56 -9.65 2.11
C GLU A 159 10.13 -9.79 1.55
N GLY A 160 9.13 -9.40 2.34
CA GLY A 160 7.72 -9.51 2.01
C GLY A 160 6.96 -10.45 2.94
N LEU A 161 5.63 -10.33 2.93
CA LEU A 161 4.75 -11.21 3.71
C LEU A 161 4.93 -12.67 3.26
N PRO A 162 5.02 -13.64 4.19
CA PRO A 162 5.17 -15.03 3.83
C PRO A 162 3.93 -15.55 3.11
N VAL A 163 4.13 -16.62 2.33
CA VAL A 163 3.01 -17.41 1.81
C VAL A 163 2.51 -18.30 2.95
N PRO A 164 1.23 -18.23 3.34
CA PRO A 164 0.68 -19.14 4.35
C PRO A 164 0.81 -20.59 3.86
N THR A 165 1.63 -21.40 4.53
CA THR A 165 1.74 -22.83 4.22
C THR A 165 0.69 -23.60 5.01
N ASN A 166 -0.15 -24.39 4.35
CA ASN A 166 -0.96 -25.41 5.03
C ASN A 166 -0.04 -26.52 5.55
N SER A 167 0.49 -26.39 6.77
CA SER A 167 1.37 -27.41 7.33
C SER A 167 0.57 -28.57 7.95
N LYS A 168 0.30 -29.59 7.12
CA LYS A 168 0.53 -30.99 7.50
C LYS A 168 1.44 -31.64 6.46
N SER A 169 2.75 -31.38 6.55
CA SER A 169 3.74 -32.38 6.18
C SER A 169 5.09 -32.06 6.80
N ARG A 170 5.63 -33.07 7.47
CA ARG A 170 6.97 -33.16 8.04
C ARG A 170 7.86 -33.76 6.93
N ASN A 171 9.02 -33.17 6.64
CA ASN A 171 10.34 -33.86 6.65
C ASN A 171 11.44 -33.11 5.89
N ASN A 172 12.65 -33.31 6.41
CA ASN A 172 13.98 -32.91 5.94
C ASN A 172 14.22 -33.05 4.43
N THR A 173 15.07 -32.17 3.90
CA THR A 173 16.31 -32.56 3.22
C THR A 173 17.25 -31.37 3.03
N SER A 174 18.54 -31.64 3.24
CA SER A 174 19.69 -30.78 2.96
C SER A 174 19.95 -30.64 1.47
N SER A 175 20.73 -29.61 1.09
CA SER A 175 21.80 -29.60 0.05
C SER A 175 21.79 -28.30 -0.75
N GLY A 176 22.90 -27.57 -0.68
CA GLY A 176 23.04 -26.21 -1.19
C GLY A 176 23.05 -26.04 -2.70
N ARG A 177 22.92 -24.79 -3.14
CA ARG A 177 23.28 -24.31 -4.49
C ARG A 177 23.73 -22.86 -4.43
N ASN A 178 24.90 -22.64 -5.04
CA ASN A 178 25.43 -21.45 -5.72
C ASN A 178 24.82 -20.10 -5.36
N ALA A 179 25.62 -19.28 -4.66
CA ALA A 179 25.41 -17.85 -4.52
C ALA A 179 25.60 -17.18 -5.89
N ILE A 180 24.49 -16.84 -6.52
CA ILE A 180 24.46 -15.82 -7.59
C ILE A 180 24.65 -14.48 -6.88
N ASP A 181 25.61 -13.66 -7.33
CA ASP A 181 25.81 -12.31 -6.81
C ASP A 181 24.58 -11.46 -7.14
N LEU A 182 23.67 -11.33 -6.17
CA LEU A 182 22.33 -10.72 -6.27
C LEU A 182 22.36 -9.18 -6.37
N ARG A 183 23.54 -8.56 -6.55
CA ARG A 183 23.67 -7.09 -6.58
C ARG A 183 23.15 -6.48 -7.88
N ASP A 184 23.03 -7.25 -8.95
CA ASP A 184 22.54 -6.79 -10.27
C ASP A 184 21.13 -7.30 -10.64
N VAL A 185 20.43 -7.96 -9.72
CA VAL A 185 19.04 -8.38 -9.96
C VAL A 185 18.12 -7.33 -9.34
N GLY A 186 17.47 -6.53 -10.18
CA GLY A 186 16.53 -5.48 -9.76
C GLY A 186 15.57 -5.97 -8.68
N ARG A 187 15.41 -5.19 -7.60
CA ARG A 187 14.57 -5.57 -6.46
C ARG A 187 13.11 -5.61 -6.89
N LYS A 188 12.41 -6.69 -6.56
CA LYS A 188 10.96 -6.84 -6.81
C LYS A 188 10.16 -6.33 -5.61
N ILE A 189 9.24 -5.40 -5.84
CA ILE A 189 8.39 -4.80 -4.81
C ILE A 189 6.92 -4.98 -5.16
N LYS A 190 6.19 -5.73 -4.32
CA LYS A 190 4.74 -5.81 -4.37
C LYS A 190 4.11 -4.88 -3.34
N ASN A 191 3.20 -4.02 -3.79
CA ASN A 191 2.42 -3.13 -2.94
C ASN A 191 0.95 -3.56 -2.91
N VAL A 192 0.28 -3.43 -1.76
CA VAL A 192 -1.19 -3.62 -1.67
C VAL A 192 -1.85 -2.33 -1.20
N ILE A 193 -2.88 -1.87 -1.92
CA ILE A 193 -3.63 -0.64 -1.68
C ILE A 193 -5.01 -0.96 -1.06
N TRP A 194 -5.41 -0.18 -0.06
CA TRP A 194 -6.71 -0.29 0.62
C TRP A 194 -7.37 1.08 0.70
N GLY A 195 -8.71 1.15 0.70
CA GLY A 195 -9.45 2.40 0.96
C GLY A 195 -10.35 2.82 -0.19
N GLY A 196 -11.65 2.93 0.11
CA GLY A 196 -12.71 3.25 -0.86
C GLY A 196 -12.59 4.67 -1.40
N GLY A 197 -11.78 4.88 -2.43
CA GLY A 197 -11.76 6.20 -3.06
C GLY A 197 -10.63 6.55 -4.01
N TRP A 198 -9.72 5.63 -4.37
CA TRP A 198 -8.71 5.92 -5.39
C TRP A 198 -9.37 6.22 -6.75
N PHE A 199 -10.41 5.46 -7.10
CA PHE A 199 -11.03 5.49 -8.44
C PHE A 199 -12.53 5.81 -8.48
N HIS A 200 -13.20 6.02 -7.34
CA HIS A 200 -14.57 6.52 -7.39
C HIS A 200 -14.55 8.00 -7.80
N ARG A 201 -14.64 8.24 -9.11
CA ARG A 201 -15.18 9.50 -9.64
C ARG A 201 -16.51 9.70 -8.92
N SER A 202 -16.62 10.75 -8.11
CA SER A 202 -17.89 11.46 -8.02
C SER A 202 -18.24 11.78 -9.47
N LYS A 203 -19.21 11.08 -10.06
CA LYS A 203 -19.72 11.49 -11.37
C LYS A 203 -20.15 12.97 -11.22
N PRO A 204 -19.85 13.83 -12.22
CA PRO A 204 -20.38 15.19 -12.23
C PRO A 204 -21.92 15.17 -12.19
#